data_AF-A0A8T4A6A2-F1
#
_entry.id   AF-A0A8T4A6A2-F1
#
_cell.length_a   1.000
_cell.length_b   1.000
_cell.length_c   1.000
_cell.angle_alpha   90.00
_cell.angle_beta   90.00
_cell.angle_gamma   90.00
#
_symmetry.space_group_name_H-M   'P 1'
#
loop_
_entity.id
_entity.type
_entity.pdbx_description
1 polymer ?
#
loop_
_entity_poly.entity_id
_entity_poly.type
_entity_poly.pdbx_seq_one_letter_code
_entity_poly.pdbx_strand_id
1 'polypeptide(L)' 'MSETKVVQTEVPFKVYESFRKMARDKKMSLRVALRRAIERWVEEEYDWSKDPVVLSKPLDGKIKTSVEMLDELLYKEHRR' A
#
# COMPACT_ATOMS: atom_id res chain seq x y z
N MET A 1 12.88 6.58 6.43
CA MET A 1 11.71 7.01 7.23
C MET A 1 10.63 7.43 6.26
N SER A 2 9.44 6.82 6.30
CA SER A 2 8.33 7.17 5.40
C SER A 2 7.88 8.60 5.67
N GLU A 3 7.97 9.47 4.67
CA GLU A 3 7.52 10.86 4.77
C GLU A 3 6.00 10.89 4.95
N THR A 4 5.51 11.48 6.04
CA THR A 4 4.06 11.59 6.31
C THR A 4 3.59 13.02 6.07
N LYS A 5 2.39 13.17 5.51
CA LYS A 5 1.73 14.48 5.29
C LYS A 5 0.41 14.54 6.02
N VAL A 6 0.03 15.73 6.47
CA VAL A 6 -1.28 16.00 7.09
C VAL A 6 -2.21 16.54 6.02
N VAL A 7 -3.40 15.93 5.89
CA VAL A 7 -4.45 16.38 4.98
C VAL A 7 -5.60 16.94 5.81
N GLN A 8 -6.03 18.16 5.50
CA GLN A 8 -7.20 18.81 6.07
C GLN A 8 -8.16 19.16 4.95
N THR A 9 -9.44 18.84 5.11
CA THR A 9 -10.47 19.10 4.11
C THR A 9 -11.82 19.28 4.79
N GLU A 10 -12.69 20.06 4.16
CA GLU A 10 -14.06 20.26 4.61
C GLU A 10 -14.96 19.16 4.06
N VAL A 11 -15.84 18.64 4.90
CA VAL A 11 -16.84 17.64 4.51
C VAL A 11 -18.22 18.09 4.96
N PRO A 12 -19.28 17.83 4.18
CA PRO A 12 -20.64 18.14 4.61
C PRO A 12 -20.96 17.48 5.95
N PHE A 13 -21.61 18.22 6.85
CA PHE A 13 -21.91 17.75 8.21
C PHE A 13 -22.61 16.37 8.25
N LYS A 14 -23.56 16.13 7.34
CA LYS A 14 -24.26 14.84 7.24
C LYS A 14 -23.32 13.69 6.90
N VAL A 15 -22.34 13.92 6.03
CA VAL A 15 -21.33 12.91 5.65
C VAL A 15 -20.41 12.62 6.84
N TYR A 16 -19.98 13.68 7.54
CA TYR A 16 -19.17 13.54 8.75
C TYR A 16 -19.88 12.70 9.83
N GLU A 17 -21.15 12.99 10.12
CA GLU A 17 -21.90 12.27 11.15
C GLU A 17 -22.12 10.79 10.77
N SER A 18 -22.46 10.49 9.52
CA SER A 18 -22.54 9.11 9.02
C SER A 18 -21.20 8.38 9.16
N PHE A 19 -20.11 9.03 8.75
CA PHE A 19 -18.77 8.47 8.85
C PHE A 19 -18.35 8.20 10.30
N ARG A 20 -18.65 9.15 11.21
CA ARG A 20 -18.40 9.02 12.64
C ARG A 20 -19.18 7.85 13.26
N LYS A 21 -20.44 7.67 12.87
CA LYS A 21 -21.24 6.52 13.32
C LYS A 21 -20.63 5.20 12.83
N MET A 22 -20.29 5.10 11.55
CA MET A 22 -19.63 3.91 10.99
C MET A 22 -18.30 3.58 11.68
N ALA A 23 -17.48 4.59 11.97
CA ALA A 23 -16.21 4.39 12.68
C ALA A 23 -16.45 3.85 14.10
N ARG A 24 -17.47 4.37 14.80
CA ARG A 24 -17.87 3.89 16.13
C ARG A 24 -18.36 2.45 16.10
N ASP A 25 -19.23 2.10 15.14
CA ASP A 25 -19.78 0.75 15.00
C ASP A 25 -18.66 -0.28 14.74
N LYS A 26 -17.62 0.14 14.01
CA LYS A 26 -16.41 -0.66 13.74
C LYS A 26 -15.35 -0.61 14.86
N LYS A 27 -15.63 0.07 15.98
CA LYS A 27 -14.69 0.30 17.10
C LYS A 27 -13.35 0.90 16.67
N MET A 28 -13.38 1.80 15.67
CA MET A 28 -12.20 2.48 15.13
C MET A 28 -12.20 3.96 15.49
N SER A 29 -11.01 4.54 15.65
CA SER A 29 -10.90 6.00 15.72
C SER A 29 -11.18 6.62 14.34
N LEU A 30 -11.74 7.83 14.33
CA LEU A 30 -11.98 8.60 13.11
C LEU A 30 -10.72 8.73 12.24
N ARG A 31 -9.56 8.93 12.86
CA ARG A 31 -8.26 9.03 12.16
C ARG A 31 -7.89 7.75 11.42
N VAL A 32 -8.08 6.59 12.05
CA VAL A 32 -7.78 5.28 11.45
C VAL A 32 -8.78 4.97 10.34
N ALA A 33 -10.06 5.24 10.57
CA ALA A 33 -11.09 5.07 9.55
C ALA A 33 -10.82 5.94 8.33
N LEU A 34 -10.42 7.21 8.53
CA LEU A 34 -10.17 8.15 7.44
C LEU A 34 -8.94 7.75 6.63
N ARG A 35 -7.87 7.34 7.32
CA ARG A 35 -6.67 6.80 6.65
C ARG A 35 -7.02 5.61 5.76
N ARG A 36 -7.78 4.64 6.29
CA ARG A 36 -8.21 3.47 5.52
C ARG A 36 -9.11 3.82 4.34
N ALA A 37 -9.96 4.84 4.48
CA ALA A 37 -10.82 5.30 3.39
C ALA A 37 -9.97 5.89 2.26
N ILE A 38 -8.96 6.70 2.60
CA ILE A 38 -8.04 7.27 1.61
C ILE A 38 -7.21 6.17 0.94
N GLU A 39 -6.64 5.23 1.72
CA GLU A 39 -5.86 4.11 1.19
C GLU A 39 -6.69 3.28 0.19
N ARG A 40 -7.93 2.91 0.56
CA ARG A 40 -8.83 2.18 -0.34
C ARG A 40 -9.21 2.96 -1.58
N TRP A 41 -9.49 4.25 -1.43
CA TRP A 41 -9.81 5.11 -2.57
C TRP A 41 -8.64 5.15 -3.57
N VAL A 42 -7.41 5.25 -3.07
CA VAL A 42 -6.22 5.16 -3.92
C VAL A 42 -6.11 3.78 -4.56
N GLU A 43 -6.27 2.68 -3.81
CA GLU A 43 -6.21 1.33 -4.40
C GLU A 43 -7.26 1.10 -5.50
N GLU A 44 -8.46 1.66 -5.34
CA GLU A 44 -9.59 1.54 -6.28
C GLU A 44 -9.40 2.41 -7.52
N GLU A 45 -8.95 3.66 -7.37
CA GLU A 45 -8.86 4.64 -8.46
C GLU A 45 -7.47 4.72 -9.11
N TYR A 46 -6.43 4.22 -8.43
CA TYR A 46 -5.08 4.27 -8.96
C TYR A 46 -4.95 3.25 -10.09
N ASP A 47 -4.78 3.78 -11.29
CA ASP A 47 -4.42 3.00 -12.46
C ASP A 47 -2.97 2.53 -12.32
N TRP A 48 -2.81 1.33 -11.74
CA TRP A 48 -1.52 0.66 -11.56
C TRP A 48 -0.76 0.49 -12.88
N SER A 49 -1.42 0.57 -14.05
CA SER A 49 -0.73 0.54 -15.34
C SER A 49 0.09 1.81 -15.62
N LYS A 50 -0.09 2.88 -14.84
CA LYS A 50 0.71 4.11 -14.88
C LYS A 50 1.80 4.16 -13.81
N ASP A 51 1.86 3.16 -12.92
CA ASP A 51 2.88 3.11 -11.89
C ASP A 51 4.26 2.88 -12.52
N PRO A 52 5.26 3.75 -12.30
CA PRO A 52 6.61 3.56 -12.81
C PRO A 52 7.27 2.24 -12.38
N VAL A 53 6.87 1.67 -11.24
CA VAL A 53 7.35 0.36 -10.77
C VAL A 53 6.76 -0.77 -11.62
N VAL A 54 5.48 -0.69 -11.97
CA VAL A 54 4.78 -1.67 -12.81
C VAL A 54 5.16 -1.51 -14.29
N LEU A 55 5.39 -0.27 -14.73
CA LEU A 55 5.87 0.09 -16.07
C LEU A 55 7.37 -0.04 -16.25
N SER A 56 8.13 -0.28 -15.18
CA SER A 56 9.53 -0.65 -15.32
C SER A 56 9.53 -1.97 -16.10
N LYS A 57 9.83 -1.88 -17.41
CA LYS A 57 10.17 -3.06 -18.20
C LYS A 57 11.14 -3.86 -17.34
N PRO A 58 10.95 -5.18 -17.18
CA PRO A 58 11.99 -5.97 -16.54
C PRO A 58 13.29 -5.55 -17.23
N LEU A 59 14.22 -5.00 -16.46
CA LEU A 59 15.58 -4.78 -16.97
C LEU A 59 15.90 -6.10 -17.66
N ASP A 60 16.17 -6.06 -18.97
CA ASP A 60 16.54 -7.23 -19.74
C ASP A 60 17.76 -7.83 -19.06
N GLY A 61 17.46 -8.68 -18.09
CA GLY A 61 18.39 -9.33 -17.22
C GLY A 61 19.00 -10.38 -18.10
N LYS A 62 20.02 -9.98 -18.85
CA LYS A 62 21.05 -10.89 -19.39
C LYS A 62 21.84 -11.56 -18.25
N ILE A 63 21.21 -11.77 -17.10
CA ILE A 63 21.66 -12.60 -16.02
C ILE A 63 20.62 -13.71 -15.98
N LYS A 64 21.00 -14.87 -16.50
CA LYS A 64 20.29 -16.13 -16.26
C LYS A 64 20.39 -16.41 -14.76
N THR A 65 19.60 -15.73 -13.94
CA THR A 65 19.44 -16.12 -12.55
C THR A 65 18.47 -17.29 -12.58
N SER A 66 19.02 -18.48 -12.79
CA SER A 66 18.32 -19.73 -12.53
C SER A 66 17.80 -19.65 -11.10
N VAL A 67 16.50 -19.77 -10.92
CA VAL A 67 15.82 -19.71 -9.60
C VAL A 67 16.46 -20.69 -8.61
N GLU A 68 17.03 -21.79 -9.12
CA GLU A 68 17.82 -22.78 -8.37
C GLU A 68 19.06 -22.21 -7.68
N MET A 69 19.69 -21.17 -8.25
CA MET A 69 20.89 -20.53 -7.69
C MET A 69 20.55 -19.58 -6.53
N LEU A 70 19.32 -19.05 -6.51
CA LEU A 70 18.80 -18.19 -5.44
C LEU A 70 18.55 -18.99 -4.16
N ASP A 71 18.03 -20.21 -4.28
CA ASP A 71 17.86 -21.12 -3.13
C ASP A 71 19.20 -21.54 -2.53
N GLU A 72 20.22 -21.81 -3.35
CA GLU A 72 21.56 -22.11 -2.84
C GLU A 72 22.18 -20.93 -2.09
N LEU A 73 22.04 -19.70 -2.60
CA LEU A 73 22.62 -18.49 -2.00
C LEU A 73 21.92 -18.12 -0.68
N LEU A 74 20.60 -18.25 -0.61
CA LEU A 74 19.82 -17.86 0.56
C LEU A 74 19.83 -18.90 1.68
N TYR A 75 19.95 -20.20 1.35
CA TYR A 75 19.82 -21.27 2.33
C TYR A 75 21.10 -22.06 2.64
N LYS A 76 22.21 -21.87 1.91
CA LYS A 76 23.50 -22.52 2.28
C LYS A 76 24.17 -21.90 3.51
N GLU A 77 23.78 -20.71 3.95
CA GLU A 77 24.38 -20.05 5.12
C GLU A 77 23.91 -20.64 6.47
N HIS A 78 23.05 -21.67 6.46
CA HIS A 78 22.54 -22.32 7.68
C HIS A 78 22.94 -23.80 7.84
N ARG A 79 23.97 -24.27 7.10
CA ARG A 79 24.66 -25.52 7.44
C ARG A 79 26.14 -25.29 7.70
N ARG A 80 26.47 -24.77 8.88
CA ARG A 80 27.74 -25.03 9.57
C ARG A 80 27.50 -25.13 11.05
#